data_AF-A0A7C4QW72-F1
#
_entry.id   AF-A0A7C4QW72-F1
#
_cell.length_a   1.000
_cell.length_b   1.000
_cell.length_c   1.000
_cell.angle_alpha   90.00
_cell.angle_beta   90.00
_cell.angle_gamma   90.00
#
_symmetry.space_group_name_H-M   'P 1'
#
loop_
_entity.id
_entity.type
_entity.pdbx_description
1 polymer ?
#
loop_
_entity_poly.entity_id
_entity_poly.type
_entity_poly.pdbx_seq_one_letter_code
_entity_poly.pdbx_strand_id
1 'polypeptide(L)'
;MIVERKKLSLWERLFLPAFVAGFKVTWRHFKNNLFKGRHAAAQVGAGYHPEFKWPVREGYRGAPYLVKDQEGRTKCVSCQLCEFVCPPKGIWI
;
A
#
# COMPACT_ATOMS: atom_id res chain seq x y z
N MET A 1 -35.88 -12.11 23.74
CA MET A 1 -35.05 -13.30 23.47
C MET A 1 -34.00 -13.38 24.58
N ILE A 2 -34.13 -14.33 25.50
CA ILE A 2 -33.16 -14.51 26.59
C ILE A 2 -32.02 -15.40 26.03
N VAL A 3 -30.80 -14.89 25.99
CA VAL A 3 -29.64 -15.66 25.52
C VAL A 3 -29.07 -16.40 26.71
N GLU A 4 -29.15 -17.72 26.71
CA GLU A 4 -28.56 -18.56 27.74
C GLU A 4 -27.03 -18.40 27.74
N ARG A 5 -26.47 -17.93 28.86
CA ARG A 5 -25.02 -17.78 29.02
C ARG A 5 -24.40 -19.12 29.40
N LYS A 6 -23.76 -19.78 28.44
CA LYS A 6 -22.94 -20.97 28.69
C LYS A 6 -21.84 -20.65 29.71
N LYS A 7 -21.67 -21.49 30.73
CA LYS A 7 -20.54 -21.37 31.68
C LYS A 7 -19.24 -21.64 30.92
N LEU A 8 -18.46 -20.59 30.67
CA LEU A 8 -17.17 -20.67 29.97
C LEU A 8 -16.13 -21.37 30.85
N SER A 9 -15.27 -22.16 30.22
CA SER A 9 -14.08 -22.70 30.87
C SER A 9 -13.07 -21.58 31.17
N LEU A 10 -12.14 -21.81 32.11
CA LEU A 10 -11.07 -20.84 32.42
C LEU A 10 -10.25 -20.43 31.18
N TRP A 11 -10.06 -21.36 30.23
CA TRP A 11 -9.32 -21.17 28.99
C TRP A 11 -10.04 -20.28 27.99
N GLU A 12 -11.37 -20.41 27.86
CA GLU A 12 -12.18 -19.54 27.01
C GLU A 12 -12.31 -18.15 27.63
N ARG A 13 -12.33 -18.06 28.98
CA ARG A 13 -12.37 -16.79 29.70
C ARG A 13 -11.06 -16.01 29.61
N LEU A 14 -9.93 -16.72 29.54
CA LEU A 14 -8.59 -16.16 29.32
C LEU A 14 -8.23 -16.01 27.83
N PHE A 15 -9.14 -16.35 26.91
CA PHE A 15 -8.97 -16.27 25.45
C PHE A 15 -7.78 -17.06 24.88
N LEU A 16 -7.23 -18.01 25.64
CA LEU A 16 -6.01 -18.75 25.29
C LEU A 16 -6.11 -19.51 23.95
N PRO A 17 -7.26 -20.12 23.58
CA PRO A 17 -7.41 -20.74 22.26
C PRO A 17 -7.26 -19.75 21.10
N ALA A 18 -7.78 -18.52 21.25
CA ALA A 18 -7.69 -17.48 20.25
C ALA A 18 -6.25 -16.96 20.13
N PHE A 19 -5.55 -16.79 21.26
CA PHE A 19 -4.13 -16.43 21.27
C PHE A 19 -3.26 -17.47 20.57
N VAL A 20 -3.45 -18.76 20.89
CA VAL A 20 -2.68 -19.85 20.25
C VAL A 20 -2.98 -19.92 18.75
N ALA A 21 -4.24 -19.72 18.35
CA ALA A 21 -4.61 -19.69 16.93
C ALA A 21 -3.92 -18.53 16.18
N GLY A 22 -3.96 -17.31 16.73
CA GLY A 22 -3.26 -16.15 16.15
C GLY A 22 -1.75 -16.34 16.12
N PHE A 23 -1.17 -16.82 17.22
CA PHE A 23 0.27 -17.09 17.32
C PHE A 23 0.72 -18.14 16.31
N LYS A 24 -0.06 -19.20 16.07
CA LYS A 24 0.24 -20.21 15.05
C LYS A 24 0.35 -19.61 13.64
N VAL A 25 -0.54 -18.67 13.29
CA VAL A 25 -0.48 -17.97 12.01
C VAL A 25 0.79 -17.12 11.93
N THR A 26 1.05 -16.30 12.94
CA THR A 26 2.27 -15.47 13.02
C THR A 26 3.54 -16.31 12.95
N TRP A 27 3.61 -17.40 13.71
CA TRP A 27 4.75 -18.32 13.74
C TRP A 27 4.99 -19.00 12.39
N ARG A 28 3.92 -19.34 11.65
CA ARG A 28 4.03 -19.87 10.28
C ARG A 28 4.64 -18.83 9.34
N HIS A 29 4.19 -17.58 9.38
CA HIS A 29 4.75 -16.51 8.56
C HIS A 29 6.19 -16.17 8.96
N PHE A 30 6.49 -16.12 10.26
CA PHE A 30 7.83 -15.88 10.78
C PHE A 30 8.84 -16.93 10.29
N LYS A 31 8.52 -18.22 10.44
CA LYS A 31 9.38 -19.31 9.95
C LYS A 31 9.52 -19.29 8.42
N ASN A 32 8.46 -19.00 7.69
CA ASN A 32 8.55 -18.88 6.23
C ASN A 32 9.45 -17.71 5.79
N ASN A 33 9.43 -16.57 6.49
CA ASN A 33 10.33 -15.45 6.21
C ASN A 33 11.78 -15.79 6.57
N LEU A 34 12.02 -16.35 7.75
CA LEU A 34 13.38 -16.62 8.25
C LEU A 34 14.09 -17.73 7.48
N PHE A 35 13.39 -18.84 7.17
CA PHE A 35 14.03 -20.03 6.59
C PHE A 35 13.89 -20.16 5.08
N LYS A 36 12.89 -19.53 4.46
CA LYS A 36 12.68 -19.64 2.99
C LYS A 36 13.09 -18.38 2.23
N GLY A 37 13.63 -17.36 2.88
CA GLY A 37 14.06 -16.10 2.25
C GLY A 37 12.95 -15.37 1.50
N ARG A 38 11.68 -15.73 1.74
CA ARG A 38 10.50 -15.11 1.13
C ARG A 38 10.16 -13.84 1.90
N HIS A 39 11.09 -12.90 1.92
CA HIS A 39 10.82 -11.56 2.45
C HIS A 39 9.67 -10.96 1.68
N ALA A 40 8.77 -10.25 2.37
CA ALA A 40 7.68 -9.53 1.72
C ALA A 40 8.21 -8.68 0.54
N ALA A 41 9.37 -8.03 0.73
CA ALA A 41 10.10 -7.28 -0.29
C ALA A 41 10.45 -8.09 -1.57
N ALA A 42 10.91 -9.35 -1.41
CA ALA A 42 11.18 -10.24 -2.54
C ALA A 42 9.89 -10.73 -3.21
N GLN A 43 8.78 -10.84 -2.46
CA GLN A 43 7.47 -11.25 -2.99
C GLN A 43 6.74 -10.14 -3.77
N VAL A 44 6.96 -8.85 -3.45
CA VAL A 44 6.41 -7.71 -4.23
C VAL A 44 7.21 -7.39 -5.49
N GLY A 45 8.24 -8.18 -5.81
CA GLY A 45 8.93 -8.14 -7.10
C GLY A 45 9.95 -7.01 -7.26
N ALA A 46 10.23 -6.23 -6.21
CA ALA A 46 11.03 -5.01 -6.32
C ALA A 46 12.12 -4.89 -5.23
N GLY A 47 12.59 -5.99 -4.64
CA GLY A 47 13.70 -6.02 -3.66
C GLY A 47 13.61 -4.95 -2.57
N TYR A 48 14.75 -4.50 -2.02
CA TYR A 48 14.76 -3.32 -1.14
C TYR A 48 15.11 -2.06 -1.95
N HIS A 49 14.58 -0.92 -1.51
CA HIS A 49 14.98 0.38 -2.03
C HIS A 49 16.29 0.79 -1.33
N PRO A 50 17.30 1.33 -2.02
CA PRO A 50 17.27 1.93 -3.37
C PRO A 50 17.69 1.01 -4.52
N GLU A 51 18.20 -0.19 -4.27
CA GLU A 51 18.80 -1.03 -5.31
C GLU A 51 17.80 -1.49 -6.39
N PHE A 52 16.51 -1.58 -6.06
CA PHE A 52 15.46 -1.93 -6.99
C PHE A 52 14.41 -0.80 -7.07
N LYS A 53 14.10 -0.40 -8.31
CA LYS A 53 13.05 0.58 -8.59
C LYS A 53 11.70 -0.14 -8.67
N TRP A 54 10.68 0.48 -8.09
CA TRP A 54 9.31 -0.02 -8.17
C TRP A 54 8.85 -0.12 -9.64
N PRO A 55 8.28 -1.26 -10.09
CA PRO A 55 7.76 -1.38 -11.45
C PRO A 55 6.54 -0.48 -11.63
N VAL A 56 6.69 0.57 -12.42
CA VAL A 56 5.63 1.53 -12.72
C VAL A 56 4.77 0.98 -13.86
N ARG A 57 3.45 0.87 -13.64
CA ARG A 57 2.51 0.44 -14.68
C ARG A 57 2.28 1.55 -15.71
N GLU A 58 1.91 1.16 -16.93
CA GLU A 58 1.46 2.12 -17.95
C GLU A 58 0.29 2.97 -17.42
N GLY A 59 0.35 4.28 -17.66
CA GLY A 59 -0.66 5.23 -17.17
C GLY A 59 -0.52 5.67 -15.71
N TYR A 60 0.56 5.30 -15.03
CA TYR A 60 0.84 5.82 -13.68
C TYR A 60 0.95 7.35 -13.67
N ARG A 61 0.21 7.99 -12.75
CA ARG A 61 0.20 9.44 -12.56
C ARG A 61 1.21 9.83 -11.48
N GLY A 62 2.36 10.34 -11.91
CA GLY A 62 3.40 10.88 -11.04
C GLY A 62 3.26 12.38 -10.79
N ALA A 63 4.39 13.04 -10.51
CA ALA A 63 4.44 14.48 -10.38
C ALA A 63 4.11 15.18 -11.71
N PRO A 64 3.16 16.13 -11.75
CA PRO A 64 2.90 16.94 -12.94
C PRO A 64 4.13 17.73 -13.38
N TYR A 65 4.32 17.90 -14.69
CA TYR A 65 5.38 18.72 -15.27
C TYR A 65 4.87 19.43 -16.53
N LEU A 66 5.50 20.56 -16.88
CA LEU A 66 5.19 21.28 -18.11
C LEU A 66 5.88 20.60 -19.31
N VAL A 67 5.07 20.12 -20.25
CA VAL A 67 5.54 19.50 -21.48
C VAL A 67 6.09 20.55 -22.46
N LYS A 68 7.15 20.19 -23.18
CA LYS A 68 7.77 21.00 -24.23
C LYS A 68 7.37 20.51 -25.63
N ASP A 69 7.43 21.39 -26.63
CA ASP A 69 7.25 21.06 -28.04
C ASP A 69 8.54 20.48 -28.68
N GLN A 70 8.49 20.18 -29.98
CA GLN A 70 9.65 19.67 -30.73
C GLN A 70 10.79 20.68 -30.81
N GLU A 71 10.50 21.97 -30.72
CA GLU A 71 11.48 23.07 -30.73
C GLU A 71 11.99 23.43 -29.32
N GLY A 72 11.55 22.71 -28.28
CA GLY A 72 11.97 22.90 -26.89
C GLY A 72 11.27 24.05 -26.14
N ARG A 73 10.25 24.67 -26.73
CA ARG A 73 9.41 25.69 -26.09
C ARG A 73 8.36 25.04 -25.20
N THR A 74 7.97 25.73 -24.13
CA THR A 74 6.91 25.26 -23.23
C THR A 74 5.55 25.31 -23.94
N LYS A 75 4.75 24.23 -23.87
CA LYS A 75 3.43 24.16 -24.53
C LYS A 75 2.32 24.94 -23.82
N CYS A 76 2.55 25.39 -22.59
CA CYS A 76 1.57 26.19 -21.86
C CYS A 76 1.35 27.53 -22.56
N VAL A 77 0.07 27.87 -22.83
CA VAL A 77 -0.34 29.14 -23.47
C VAL A 77 -1.12 30.04 -22.52
N SER A 78 -1.05 29.76 -21.21
CA SER A 78 -1.77 30.50 -20.17
C SER A 78 -3.29 30.59 -20.39
N CYS A 79 -3.92 29.54 -20.93
CA CYS A 79 -5.37 29.50 -21.14
C CYS A 79 -6.20 29.31 -19.86
N GLN A 80 -5.55 29.12 -18.69
CA GLN A 80 -6.16 28.91 -17.38
C GLN A 80 -7.07 27.68 -17.24
N LEU A 81 -7.19 26.83 -18.27
CA LEU A 81 -8.02 25.63 -18.22
C LEU A 81 -7.57 24.63 -17.16
N CYS A 82 -6.25 24.45 -17.00
CA CYS A 82 -5.68 23.56 -16.00
C CYS A 82 -5.96 24.02 -14.56
N GLU A 83 -6.00 25.32 -14.32
CA GLU A 83 -6.37 25.91 -13.03
C GLU A 83 -7.85 25.69 -12.74
N PHE A 84 -8.72 25.98 -13.72
CA PHE A 84 -10.16 25.82 -13.59
C PHE A 84 -10.59 24.36 -13.36
N VAL A 85 -9.97 23.40 -14.05
CA VAL A 85 -10.34 21.98 -13.96
C VAL A 85 -9.80 21.28 -12.71
N CYS A 86 -8.81 21.86 -12.02
CA CYS A 86 -8.12 21.22 -10.91
C CYS A 86 -9.02 21.09 -9.67
N PRO A 87 -9.46 19.87 -9.27
CA PRO A 87 -10.35 19.70 -8.11
C PRO A 87 -9.79 20.27 -6.80
N PRO A 88 -8.50 20.06 -6.45
CA PRO A 88 -7.93 20.62 -5.22
C PRO A 88 -7.46 22.07 -5.37
N LYS A 89 -7.64 22.72 -6.54
CA LYS A 89 -7.11 24.08 -6.83
C LYS A 89 -5.61 24.22 -6.54
N GLY A 90 -4.83 23.22 -6.94
CA GLY A 90 -3.38 23.16 -6.71
C GLY A 90 -2.52 23.79 -7.81
N ILE A 91 -3.13 24.42 -8.81
CA ILE A 91 -2.46 25.03 -9.97
C ILE A 91 -2.87 26.50 -10.00
N TRP A 92 -1.90 27.39 -10.18
CA TRP A 92 -2.09 28.84 -10.34
C TRP A 92 -1.32 29.27 -11.59
N ILE A 93 -1.98 29.97 -12.51
CA ILE A 93 -1.44 30.39 -13.82
C ILE A 93 -1.48 31.91 -13.96
#